data_AF-A0A832LRK1-F1
#
_entry.id   AF-A0A832LRK1-F1
#
_cell.length_a   1.000
_cell.length_b   1.000
_cell.length_c   1.000
_cell.angle_alpha   90.00
_cell.angle_beta   90.00
_cell.angle_gamma   90.00
#
_symmetry.space_group_name_H-M   'P 1'
#
loop_
_entity.id
_entity.type
_entity.pdbx_description
1 polymer ?
#
loop_
_entity_poly.entity_id
_entity_poly.type
_entity_poly.pdbx_seq_one_letter_code
_entity_poly.pdbx_strand_id
1 'polypeptide(L)'
;MWLRVGSLFMLTVVVCSATDGDLPTINRKWRIPGDVNAHQPVVAPVLSPDGSILYFSRKYYPGNVGGSRDPDDIWYAHRTSDSTWSTPRRLDALNTPNSDVLFGFAADGKTALIQRGSGNGETEQFALARQVGSQWTFDPITIEGYTNRSSYYYAFLSPDMRTLLLSIEGPDSRGGLDLYVSHRIGDS
;
A
#
# COMPACT_ATOMS: atom_id res chain seq x y z
N MET A 1 -52.10 -4.08 36.54
CA MET A 1 -51.49 -2.88 35.92
C MET A 1 -49.99 -3.13 35.88
N TRP A 2 -49.40 -3.23 34.69
CA TRP A 2 -48.07 -3.80 34.46
C TRP A 2 -46.95 -2.80 34.81
N LEU A 3 -45.96 -3.22 35.61
CA LEU A 3 -44.70 -2.49 35.79
C LEU A 3 -43.78 -2.73 34.58
N ARG A 4 -43.39 -1.66 33.89
CA ARG A 4 -42.30 -1.70 32.90
C ARG A 4 -40.97 -1.59 33.65
N VAL A 5 -40.14 -2.62 33.58
CA VAL A 5 -38.72 -2.54 33.95
C VAL A 5 -37.96 -1.99 32.75
N GLY A 6 -37.46 -0.76 32.87
CA GLY A 6 -36.58 -0.17 31.86
C GLY A 6 -35.16 -0.69 32.03
N SER A 7 -34.64 -1.40 31.03
CA SER A 7 -33.22 -1.78 30.98
C SER A 7 -32.36 -0.54 30.73
N LEU A 8 -31.54 -0.18 31.71
CA LEU A 8 -30.52 0.85 31.57
C LEU A 8 -29.33 0.26 30.82
N PHE A 9 -29.13 0.67 29.56
CA PHE A 9 -27.88 0.38 28.84
C PHE A 9 -26.81 1.37 29.31
N MET A 10 -25.84 0.87 30.09
CA MET A 10 -24.66 1.64 30.45
C MET A 10 -23.70 1.65 29.25
N LEU A 11 -23.72 2.75 28.49
CA LEU A 11 -22.75 2.99 27.43
C LEU A 11 -21.43 3.41 28.08
N THR A 12 -20.50 2.47 28.23
CA THR A 12 -19.13 2.80 28.64
C THR A 12 -18.43 3.47 27.46
N VAL A 13 -18.42 4.80 27.44
CA VAL A 13 -17.54 5.56 26.54
C VAL A 13 -16.13 5.46 27.13
N VAL A 14 -15.29 4.60 26.55
CA VAL A 14 -13.85 4.65 26.82
C VAL A 14 -13.32 5.88 26.11
N VAL A 15 -13.22 6.99 26.84
CA VAL A 15 -12.42 8.14 26.40
C VAL A 15 -10.97 7.75 26.63
N CYS A 16 -10.29 7.26 25.61
CA CYS A 16 -8.83 7.22 25.61
C CYS A 16 -8.34 8.68 25.60
N SER A 17 -8.06 9.24 26.78
CA SER A 17 -7.20 10.41 26.85
C SER A 17 -5.79 9.93 26.49
N ALA A 18 -5.39 10.13 25.24
CA ALA A 18 -3.98 10.14 24.91
C ALA A 18 -3.38 11.30 25.73
N THR A 19 -2.72 10.98 26.83
CA THR A 19 -1.78 11.92 27.43
C THR A 19 -0.74 12.21 26.36
N ASP A 20 -0.37 13.47 26.15
CA ASP A 20 0.77 13.91 25.33
C ASP A 20 2.07 13.34 25.90
N GLY A 21 2.21 12.01 25.90
CA GLY A 21 3.45 11.31 26.16
C GLY A 21 4.33 11.56 24.95
N ASP A 22 5.54 12.03 25.22
CA ASP A 22 6.53 12.40 24.20
C ASP A 22 6.48 11.46 22.99
N LEU A 23 6.20 12.04 21.83
CA LEU A 23 6.28 11.30 20.57
C LEU A 23 7.66 10.64 20.48
N PRO A 24 7.76 9.39 20.00
CA PRO A 24 9.04 8.74 19.86
C PRO A 24 9.97 9.61 19.01
N THR A 25 11.16 9.91 19.53
CA THR A 25 12.13 10.72 18.82
C THR A 25 12.76 9.90 17.68
N ILE A 26 12.46 10.26 16.44
CA ILE A 26 13.08 9.67 15.24
C ILE A 26 14.28 10.53 14.85
N ASN A 27 15.47 10.21 15.38
CA ASN A 27 16.69 11.02 15.18
C ASN A 27 17.83 10.28 14.47
N ARG A 28 17.64 9.01 14.11
CA ARG A 28 18.67 8.23 13.42
C ARG A 28 18.07 7.39 12.30
N LYS A 29 18.71 7.43 11.14
CA LYS A 29 18.47 6.50 10.03
C LYS A 29 19.52 5.39 10.05
N TRP A 30 19.08 4.18 9.74
CA TRP A 30 19.94 3.03 9.54
C TRP A 30 19.62 2.41 8.18
N ARG A 31 20.67 1.97 7.45
CA ARG A 31 20.45 1.16 6.26
C ARG A 31 19.95 -0.21 6.70
N ILE A 32 18.84 -0.70 6.14
CA ILE A 32 18.41 -2.09 6.37
C ILE A 32 19.53 -3.02 5.86
N PRO A 33 20.09 -3.89 6.71
CA PRO A 33 21.16 -4.81 6.32
C PRO A 33 20.61 -5.96 5.46
N GLY A 34 21.52 -6.78 4.92
CA GLY A 34 21.17 -8.05 4.26
C GLY A 34 20.43 -7.89 2.94
N ASP A 35 19.64 -8.92 2.62
CA ASP A 35 19.10 -9.20 1.28
C ASP A 35 18.04 -8.21 0.80
N VAL A 36 17.42 -7.44 1.70
CA VAL A 36 16.45 -6.39 1.33
C VAL A 36 17.12 -5.37 0.40
N ASN A 37 18.32 -4.89 0.76
CA ASN A 37 19.08 -3.88 0.03
C ASN A 37 20.30 -4.46 -0.72
N ALA A 38 20.39 -5.79 -0.90
CA ALA A 38 21.59 -6.41 -1.49
C ALA A 38 21.66 -6.32 -3.02
N HIS A 39 20.54 -6.02 -3.67
CA HIS A 39 20.38 -6.09 -5.12
C HIS A 39 19.92 -4.74 -5.71
N GLN A 40 19.18 -4.79 -6.81
CA GLN A 40 18.57 -3.65 -7.50
C GLN A 40 17.80 -2.69 -6.58
N PRO A 41 17.48 -1.46 -7.04
CA PRO A 41 16.73 -0.51 -6.25
C PRO A 41 15.47 -1.10 -5.62
N VAL A 42 15.28 -0.81 -4.34
CA VAL A 42 14.05 -1.10 -3.61
C VAL A 42 13.35 0.20 -3.25
N VAL A 43 12.05 0.27 -3.53
CA VAL A 43 11.24 1.50 -3.42
C VAL A 43 9.86 1.17 -2.86
N ALA A 44 9.05 2.21 -2.58
CA ALA A 44 7.68 2.07 -2.07
C ALA A 44 7.56 1.11 -0.86
N PRO A 45 8.29 1.36 0.25
CA PRO A 45 8.19 0.51 1.43
C PRO A 45 6.81 0.67 2.09
N VAL A 46 6.19 -0.45 2.45
CA VAL A 46 4.91 -0.50 3.15
C VAL A 46 4.99 -1.53 4.26
N LEU A 47 4.52 -1.18 5.46
CA LEU A 47 4.37 -2.15 6.54
C LEU A 47 2.97 -2.77 6.49
N SER A 48 2.87 -4.06 6.84
CA SER A 48 1.59 -4.62 7.27
C SER A 48 1.04 -3.81 8.47
N PRO A 49 -0.28 -3.79 8.69
CA PRO A 49 -0.89 -3.03 9.79
C PRO A 49 -0.33 -3.34 11.18
N ASP A 50 0.08 -4.59 11.41
CA ASP A 50 0.71 -5.06 12.65
C ASP A 50 2.24 -4.83 12.68
N GLY A 51 2.83 -4.31 11.60
CA GLY A 51 4.26 -4.08 11.43
C GLY A 51 5.11 -5.35 11.35
N SER A 52 4.50 -6.53 11.20
CA SER A 52 5.21 -7.81 11.16
C SER A 52 5.81 -8.15 9.78
N ILE A 53 5.37 -7.47 8.72
CA ILE A 53 5.83 -7.69 7.35
C ILE A 53 6.18 -6.33 6.71
N LEU A 54 7.35 -6.25 6.08
CA LEU A 54 7.74 -5.17 5.19
C LEU A 54 7.51 -5.62 3.75
N TYR A 55 6.65 -4.91 3.04
CA TYR A 55 6.51 -4.97 1.59
C TYR A 55 7.33 -3.87 0.95
N PHE A 56 7.83 -4.11 -0.26
CA PHE A 56 8.56 -3.13 -1.06
C PHE A 56 8.54 -3.55 -2.53
N SER A 57 8.67 -2.59 -3.44
CA SER A 57 8.95 -2.87 -4.84
C SER A 57 10.45 -3.12 -5.04
N ARG A 58 10.80 -4.14 -5.82
CA ARG A 58 12.18 -4.37 -6.28
C ARG A 58 12.26 -4.20 -7.80
N LYS A 59 13.06 -3.23 -8.26
CA LYS A 59 13.11 -2.86 -9.68
C LYS A 59 14.04 -3.77 -10.49
N TYR A 60 13.66 -4.18 -11.70
CA TYR A 60 14.54 -4.85 -12.69
C TYR A 60 15.40 -6.02 -12.14
N TYR A 61 14.88 -6.76 -11.15
CA TYR A 61 15.60 -7.87 -10.55
C TYR A 61 15.40 -9.13 -11.39
N PRO A 62 16.45 -9.94 -11.69
CA PRO A 62 16.29 -11.16 -12.47
C PRO A 62 15.29 -12.15 -11.88
N GLY A 63 15.07 -12.10 -10.57
CA GLY A 63 14.04 -12.89 -9.89
C GLY A 63 12.65 -12.29 -9.93
N ASN A 64 12.40 -11.21 -10.68
CA ASN A 64 11.05 -10.69 -10.91
C ASN A 64 10.29 -11.58 -11.91
N VAL A 65 8.96 -11.47 -11.98
CA VAL A 65 8.13 -12.31 -12.87
C VAL A 65 8.50 -12.07 -14.33
N GLY A 66 8.64 -10.83 -14.76
CA GLY A 66 9.17 -10.45 -16.08
C GLY A 66 10.70 -10.45 -16.19
N GLY A 67 11.41 -10.91 -15.15
CA GLY A 67 12.88 -10.92 -15.05
C GLY A 67 13.49 -9.51 -15.09
N SER A 68 14.69 -9.38 -15.66
CA SER A 68 15.45 -8.11 -15.65
C SER A 68 14.83 -6.97 -16.47
N ARG A 69 13.72 -7.21 -17.18
CA ARG A 69 12.96 -6.17 -17.91
C ARG A 69 11.76 -5.66 -17.12
N ASP A 70 11.43 -6.34 -16.03
CA ASP A 70 10.30 -6.03 -15.18
C ASP A 70 10.61 -4.83 -14.27
N PRO A 71 9.95 -3.67 -14.46
CA PRO A 71 10.30 -2.46 -13.73
C PRO A 71 10.12 -2.57 -12.23
N ASP A 72 9.17 -3.36 -11.76
CA ASP A 72 8.74 -3.38 -10.36
C ASP A 72 8.01 -4.70 -10.09
N ASP A 73 8.41 -5.40 -9.02
CA ASP A 73 7.65 -6.51 -8.47
C ASP A 73 7.45 -6.27 -6.97
N ILE A 74 6.33 -6.75 -6.43
CA ILE A 74 6.08 -6.71 -5.00
C ILE A 74 6.86 -7.84 -4.31
N TRP A 75 7.76 -7.46 -3.40
CA TRP A 75 8.51 -8.34 -2.52
C TRP A 75 8.15 -8.07 -1.07
N TYR A 76 8.35 -9.06 -0.21
CA TYR A 76 8.11 -8.92 1.22
C TYR A 76 9.17 -9.62 2.07
N ALA A 77 9.37 -9.13 3.29
CA ALA A 77 10.22 -9.73 4.31
C ALA A 77 9.51 -9.68 5.67
N HIS A 78 9.63 -10.74 6.46
CA HIS A 78 9.10 -10.77 7.82
C HIS A 78 10.05 -10.06 8.77
N ARG A 79 9.48 -9.33 9.73
CA ARG A 79 10.23 -8.78 10.85
C ARG A 79 10.74 -9.92 11.72
N THR A 80 12.01 -9.88 12.07
CA THR A 80 12.66 -10.87 12.93
C THR A 80 12.62 -10.44 14.39
N SER A 81 12.96 -11.34 15.30
CA SER A 81 12.96 -11.08 16.76
C SER A 81 13.96 -10.00 17.18
N ASP A 82 15.03 -9.78 16.42
CA ASP A 82 16.02 -8.73 16.62
C ASP A 82 15.65 -7.38 15.96
N SER A 83 14.40 -7.23 15.51
CA SER A 83 13.90 -6.04 14.80
C SER A 83 14.60 -5.75 13.47
N THR A 84 15.20 -6.76 12.85
CA THR A 84 15.64 -6.72 11.44
C THR A 84 14.59 -7.35 10.52
N TRP A 85 15.00 -7.78 9.31
CA TRP A 85 14.12 -8.31 8.27
C TRP A 85 14.68 -9.63 7.73
N SER A 86 13.80 -10.60 7.50
CA SER A 86 14.16 -11.89 6.90
C SER A 86 14.63 -11.75 5.45
N THR A 87 15.18 -12.82 4.88
CA THR A 87 15.41 -12.90 3.42
C THR A 87 14.07 -12.66 2.69
N PRO A 88 14.03 -11.71 1.74
CA PRO A 88 12.81 -11.37 1.02
C PRO A 88 12.29 -12.49 0.13
N ARG A 89 10.97 -12.53 -0.04
CA ARG A 89 10.26 -13.41 -0.96
C ARG A 89 9.37 -12.56 -1.89
N ARG A 90 9.23 -12.99 -3.14
CA ARG A 90 8.32 -12.35 -4.09
C ARG A 90 6.87 -12.68 -3.71
N LEU A 91 5.98 -11.71 -3.83
CA LEU A 91 4.54 -11.91 -3.58
C LEU A 91 3.83 -12.30 -4.89
N ASP A 92 4.06 -13.54 -5.34
CA ASP A 92 3.58 -14.05 -6.63
C ASP A 92 2.08 -13.86 -6.87
N ALA A 93 1.27 -13.85 -5.81
CA ALA A 93 -0.18 -13.72 -5.92
C ALA A 93 -0.65 -12.34 -6.44
N LEU A 94 0.14 -11.28 -6.24
CA LEU A 94 -0.21 -9.93 -6.69
C LEU A 94 0.50 -9.55 -7.99
N ASN A 95 1.65 -10.14 -8.26
CA ASN A 95 2.48 -9.77 -9.41
C ASN A 95 1.98 -10.37 -10.72
N THR A 96 2.38 -9.72 -11.79
CA THR A 96 2.20 -10.07 -13.20
C THR A 96 3.57 -9.98 -13.87
N PRO A 97 3.72 -10.36 -15.15
CA PRO A 97 4.99 -10.15 -15.87
C PRO A 97 5.36 -8.68 -16.18
N ASN A 98 4.60 -7.71 -15.65
CA ASN A 98 4.79 -6.28 -15.85
C ASN A 98 5.04 -5.59 -14.50
N SER A 99 5.19 -4.26 -14.51
CA SER A 99 5.32 -3.47 -13.28
C SER A 99 4.13 -3.71 -12.33
N ASP A 100 4.43 -4.06 -11.07
CA ASP A 100 3.47 -4.21 -9.99
C ASP A 100 4.01 -3.60 -8.68
N VAL A 101 3.22 -2.75 -8.03
CA VAL A 101 3.63 -2.00 -6.82
C VAL A 101 2.52 -1.99 -5.78
N LEU A 102 2.86 -2.24 -4.51
CA LEU A 102 1.96 -2.08 -3.36
C LEU A 102 2.23 -0.73 -2.69
N PHE A 103 1.20 0.12 -2.57
CA PHE A 103 1.32 1.48 -2.04
C PHE A 103 0.84 1.65 -0.60
N GLY A 104 -0.06 0.80 -0.12
CA GLY A 104 -0.55 0.87 1.25
C GLY A 104 -1.73 -0.06 1.52
N PHE A 105 -2.07 -0.20 2.80
CA PHE A 105 -3.25 -0.94 3.26
C PHE A 105 -4.34 0.01 3.74
N ALA A 106 -5.59 -0.40 3.54
CA ALA A 106 -6.75 0.19 4.20
C ALA A 106 -6.79 -0.20 5.69
N ALA A 107 -7.67 0.45 6.46
CA ALA A 107 -7.82 0.22 7.88
C ALA A 107 -8.22 -1.21 8.26
N ASP A 108 -8.83 -1.97 7.33
CA ASP A 108 -9.20 -3.38 7.54
C ASP A 108 -7.99 -4.33 7.55
N GLY A 109 -6.82 -3.87 7.11
CA GLY A 109 -5.60 -4.64 6.98
C GLY A 109 -5.62 -5.77 5.95
N LYS A 110 -6.69 -5.88 5.16
CA LYS A 110 -6.91 -6.94 4.17
C LYS A 110 -7.09 -6.39 2.77
N THR A 111 -7.34 -5.10 2.64
CA THR A 111 -7.46 -4.38 1.37
C THR A 111 -6.20 -3.53 1.19
N ALA A 112 -5.55 -3.66 0.03
CA ALA A 112 -4.36 -2.91 -0.33
C ALA A 112 -4.58 -2.10 -1.61
N LEU A 113 -4.02 -0.90 -1.67
CA LEU A 113 -3.85 -0.18 -2.93
C LEU A 113 -2.63 -0.74 -3.65
N ILE A 114 -2.83 -1.16 -4.90
CA ILE A 114 -1.74 -1.58 -5.78
C ILE A 114 -1.81 -0.85 -7.12
N GLN A 115 -0.67 -0.69 -7.78
CA GLN A 115 -0.62 -0.66 -9.23
C GLN A 115 -0.36 -2.09 -9.69
N ARG A 116 -1.11 -2.51 -10.71
CA ARG A 116 -0.99 -3.84 -11.30
C ARG A 116 -0.85 -3.75 -12.82
N GLY A 117 -0.01 -4.58 -13.41
CA GLY A 117 0.05 -4.75 -14.85
C GLY A 117 -1.29 -5.27 -15.40
N SER A 118 -1.92 -4.53 -16.31
CA SER A 118 -3.23 -4.88 -16.87
C SER A 118 -3.17 -5.95 -17.97
N GLY A 119 -1.98 -6.27 -18.51
CA GLY A 119 -1.76 -7.27 -19.56
C GLY A 119 -2.34 -6.92 -20.94
N ASN A 120 -3.07 -5.81 -21.07
CA ASN A 120 -3.70 -5.33 -22.30
C ASN A 120 -2.86 -4.28 -23.05
N GLY A 121 -1.62 -4.03 -22.60
CA GLY A 121 -0.73 -3.00 -23.16
C GLY A 121 -0.84 -1.63 -22.50
N GLU A 122 -1.77 -1.44 -21.55
CA GLU A 122 -1.74 -0.27 -20.65
C GLU A 122 -0.56 -0.41 -19.68
N THR A 123 0.13 0.70 -19.43
CA THR A 123 1.34 0.73 -18.61
C THR A 123 1.04 0.75 -17.11
N GLU A 124 -0.15 1.23 -16.72
CA GLU A 124 -0.52 1.50 -15.33
C GLU A 124 -2.01 1.28 -15.10
N GLN A 125 -2.38 0.39 -14.17
CA GLN A 125 -3.74 0.24 -13.67
C GLN A 125 -3.71 0.15 -12.15
N PHE A 126 -4.31 1.13 -11.46
CA PHE A 126 -4.51 1.05 -10.02
C PHE A 126 -5.67 0.10 -9.71
N ALA A 127 -5.55 -0.65 -8.61
CA ALA A 127 -6.58 -1.56 -8.14
C ALA A 127 -6.60 -1.66 -6.61
N LEU A 128 -7.74 -2.04 -6.07
CA LEU A 128 -7.84 -2.55 -4.70
C LEU A 128 -7.64 -4.07 -4.73
N ALA A 129 -6.55 -4.54 -4.12
CA ALA A 129 -6.31 -5.95 -3.89
C ALA A 129 -6.89 -6.33 -2.52
N ARG A 130 -7.91 -7.21 -2.49
CA ARG A 130 -8.56 -7.67 -1.24
C ARG A 130 -8.24 -9.14 -0.98
N GLN A 131 -7.69 -9.41 0.20
CA GLN A 131 -7.40 -10.76 0.66
C GLN A 131 -8.67 -11.46 1.15
N VAL A 132 -9.02 -12.58 0.51
CA VAL A 132 -10.16 -13.44 0.85
C VAL A 132 -9.64 -14.85 1.13
N GLY A 133 -9.48 -15.18 2.41
CA GLY A 133 -8.82 -16.42 2.83
C GLY A 133 -7.35 -16.43 2.40
N SER A 134 -6.97 -17.44 1.62
CA SER A 134 -5.62 -17.54 1.03
C SER A 134 -5.47 -16.88 -0.33
N GLN A 135 -6.56 -16.33 -0.89
CA GLN A 135 -6.61 -15.78 -2.24
C GLN A 135 -6.68 -14.26 -2.23
N TRP A 136 -6.35 -13.64 -3.36
CA TRP A 136 -6.51 -12.21 -3.59
C TRP A 136 -7.52 -11.97 -4.70
N THR A 137 -8.39 -11.00 -4.47
CA THR A 137 -9.35 -10.46 -5.45
C THR A 137 -8.93 -9.04 -5.81
N PHE A 138 -9.27 -8.60 -7.02
CA PHE A 138 -8.78 -7.34 -7.57
C PHE A 138 -9.95 -6.53 -8.12
N ASP A 139 -10.15 -5.34 -7.58
CA ASP A 139 -11.15 -4.38 -8.03
C ASP A 139 -10.41 -3.19 -8.69
N PRO A 140 -10.41 -3.06 -10.03
CA PRO A 140 -9.76 -1.94 -10.71
C PRO A 140 -10.32 -0.59 -10.27
N ILE A 141 -9.44 0.40 -10.12
CA ILE A 141 -9.82 1.79 -9.83
C ILE A 141 -9.81 2.56 -11.15
N THR A 142 -10.97 3.10 -11.53
CA THR A 142 -11.08 4.02 -12.66
C THR A 142 -10.96 5.45 -12.16
N ILE A 143 -10.02 6.20 -12.71
CA ILE A 143 -9.80 7.61 -12.39
C ILE A 143 -10.11 8.40 -13.66
N GLU A 144 -11.13 9.25 -13.59
CA GLU A 144 -11.54 10.07 -14.74
C GLU A 144 -10.39 10.97 -15.20
N GLY A 145 -10.10 10.95 -16.50
CA GLY A 145 -9.03 11.76 -17.08
C GLY A 145 -7.62 11.36 -16.67
N TYR A 146 -7.41 10.15 -16.12
CA TYR A 146 -6.08 9.70 -15.73
C TYR A 146 -5.12 9.63 -16.92
N THR A 147 -4.02 10.37 -16.80
CA THR A 147 -2.87 10.26 -17.72
C THR A 147 -1.60 10.50 -16.91
N ASN A 148 -0.57 9.70 -17.19
CA ASN A 148 0.76 9.90 -16.64
C ASN A 148 1.78 9.88 -17.78
N ARG A 149 2.60 10.93 -17.87
CA ARG A 149 3.67 11.08 -18.88
C ARG A 149 5.05 10.68 -18.36
N SER A 150 5.16 10.41 -17.06
CA SER A 150 6.38 10.03 -16.38
C SER A 150 6.46 8.51 -16.20
N SER A 151 7.68 7.95 -16.24
CA SER A 151 7.92 6.55 -15.86
C SER A 151 7.95 6.33 -14.34
N TYR A 152 7.89 7.42 -13.56
CA TYR A 152 7.72 7.41 -12.12
C TYR A 152 6.30 7.84 -11.76
N TYR A 153 5.75 7.19 -10.74
CA TYR A 153 4.48 7.52 -10.13
C TYR A 153 4.48 7.02 -8.69
N TYR A 154 3.72 7.69 -7.85
CA TYR A 154 3.46 7.24 -6.47
C TYR A 154 2.01 7.46 -6.13
N ALA A 155 1.48 6.63 -5.25
CA ALA A 155 0.11 6.75 -4.79
C ALA A 155 0.01 6.55 -3.29
N PHE A 156 -1.04 7.11 -2.71
CA PHE A 156 -1.43 6.91 -1.31
C PHE A 156 -2.95 6.84 -1.22
N LEU A 157 -3.46 5.80 -0.58
CA LEU A 157 -4.88 5.68 -0.24
C LEU A 157 -5.06 5.95 1.25
N SER A 158 -5.99 6.84 1.61
CA SER A 158 -6.35 7.05 3.00
C SER A 158 -6.90 5.75 3.62
N PRO A 159 -6.67 5.47 4.91
CA PRO A 159 -7.09 4.21 5.53
C PRO A 159 -8.61 3.92 5.43
N ASP A 160 -9.43 4.97 5.35
CA ASP A 160 -10.88 4.88 5.15
C ASP A 160 -11.30 4.68 3.69
N MET A 161 -10.33 4.59 2.76
CA MET A 161 -10.49 4.41 1.33
C MET A 161 -11.26 5.53 0.61
N ARG A 162 -11.30 6.74 1.19
CA ARG A 162 -12.06 7.89 0.64
C ARG A 162 -11.22 8.85 -0.19
N THR A 163 -9.92 8.91 0.04
CA THR A 163 -9.01 9.84 -0.62
C THR A 163 -7.82 9.10 -1.21
N LEU A 164 -7.66 9.22 -2.53
CA LEU A 164 -6.49 8.76 -3.26
C LEU A 164 -5.65 9.98 -3.65
N LEU A 165 -4.41 10.02 -3.18
CA LEU A 165 -3.41 10.98 -3.63
C LEU A 165 -2.48 10.31 -4.64
N LEU A 166 -2.15 11.04 -5.69
CA LEU A 166 -1.25 10.60 -6.75
C LEU A 166 -0.14 11.62 -6.93
N SER A 167 1.06 11.13 -7.20
CA SER A 167 2.22 11.92 -7.64
C SER A 167 2.57 11.45 -9.04
N ILE A 168 2.18 12.21 -10.06
CA ILE A 168 2.23 11.84 -11.48
C ILE A 168 2.57 13.06 -12.35
N GLU A 169 2.95 12.82 -13.61
CA GLU A 169 3.11 13.89 -14.61
C GLU A 169 1.89 13.93 -15.55
N GLY A 170 0.83 14.59 -15.10
CA GLY A 170 -0.38 14.88 -15.89
C GLY A 170 -0.18 16.03 -16.88
N PRO A 171 -1.20 16.38 -17.70
CA PRO A 171 -1.10 17.35 -18.78
C PRO A 171 -0.77 18.77 -18.28
N ASP A 172 -1.24 19.10 -17.09
CA ASP A 172 -1.11 20.39 -16.40
C ASP A 172 0.03 20.45 -15.37
N SER A 173 0.83 19.37 -15.23
CA SER A 173 1.95 19.33 -14.29
C SER A 173 3.05 20.34 -14.59
N ARG A 174 3.80 20.76 -13.56
CA ARG A 174 4.92 21.72 -13.66
C ARG A 174 6.21 21.15 -13.07
N GLY A 175 7.12 20.69 -13.93
CA GLY A 175 8.47 20.25 -13.54
C GLY A 175 8.63 18.74 -13.29
N GLY A 176 7.56 17.96 -13.50
CA GLY A 176 7.57 16.49 -13.44
C GLY A 176 6.37 15.98 -12.64
N LEU A 177 6.65 15.38 -11.48
CA LEU A 177 5.61 14.85 -10.59
C LEU A 177 4.92 15.97 -9.80
N ASP A 178 3.64 16.16 -10.07
CA ASP A 178 2.74 17.01 -9.29
C ASP A 178 1.76 16.17 -8.47
N LEU A 179 1.17 16.76 -7.42
CA LEU A 179 0.19 16.09 -6.58
C LEU A 179 -1.23 16.28 -7.12
N TYR A 180 -1.92 15.16 -7.33
CA TYR A 180 -3.33 15.09 -7.70
C TYR A 180 -4.12 14.38 -6.60
N VAL A 181 -5.39 14.73 -6.46
CA VAL A 181 -6.31 14.10 -5.51
C VAL A 181 -7.55 13.59 -6.24
N SER A 182 -7.95 12.37 -5.90
CA SER A 182 -9.23 11.80 -6.29
C SER A 182 -9.98 11.39 -5.02
N HIS A 183 -11.26 11.73 -4.97
CA HIS A 183 -12.15 11.32 -3.91
C HIS A 183 -13.07 10.23 -4.41
N ARG A 184 -13.29 9.20 -3.58
CA ARG A 184 -14.25 8.15 -3.91
C ARG A 184 -15.63 8.77 -4.13
N ILE A 185 -16.20 8.62 -5.32
CA ILE A 185 -17.54 9.09 -5.65
C ILE A 185 -18.55 8.00 -5.23
N GLY A 186 -19.28 8.25 -4.14
CA GLY A 186 -20.41 7.44 -3.69
C GLY A 186 -20.08 6.22 -2.83
N ASP A 187 -21.00 5.91 -1.91
CA ASP A 187 -21.10 4.62 -1.24
C ASP A 187 -22.00 3.73 -2.12
N SER A 188 -21.44 2.66 -2.69
CA SER A 188 -22.23 1.57 -3.27
C SER A 188 -22.16 0.33 -2.40
#